data_AF-A0A6P1ISJ2-F1
#
_entry.id   AF-A0A6P1ISJ2-F1
#
_cell.length_a   1.000
_cell.length_b   1.000
_cell.length_c   1.000
_cell.angle_alpha   90.00
_cell.angle_beta   90.00
_cell.angle_gamma   90.00
#
_symmetry.space_group_name_H-M   'P 1'
#
loop_
_entity.id
_entity.type
_entity.pdbx_description
1 polymer ?
#
loop_
_entity_poly.entity_id
_entity_poly.type
_entity_poly.pdbx_seq_one_letter_code
_entity_poly.pdbx_strand_id
1 'polypeptide(L)'
;MASRSSLFHLSLHRPKLIMGVEKSSFGGLVFGAVFSLVAQAFWAYPLLIILFVLARWVTKKDDQFVGVLLKYLNEEHVYDALPRPSDFQKRPKGWGKGLPR
;
A
#
# COMPACT_ATOMS: atom_id res chain seq x y z
N MET A 1 -7.37 1.18 -31.52
CA MET A 1 -7.60 1.65 -30.13
C MET A 1 -6.92 0.66 -29.19
N ALA A 2 -5.70 0.93 -28.76
CA ALA A 2 -5.05 0.11 -27.74
C ALA A 2 -5.57 0.58 -26.38
N SER A 3 -6.48 -0.20 -25.76
CA SER A 3 -6.81 0.01 -24.35
C SER A 3 -5.53 -0.21 -23.54
N ARG A 4 -4.93 0.88 -23.05
CA ARG A 4 -3.83 0.76 -22.10
C ARG A 4 -4.45 0.36 -20.77
N SER A 5 -4.25 -0.90 -20.37
CA SER A 5 -4.37 -1.28 -18.97
C SER A 5 -3.43 -0.37 -18.17
N SER A 6 -3.89 0.18 -17.05
CA SER A 6 -3.02 0.89 -16.11
C SER A 6 -1.80 0.01 -15.81
N LEU A 7 -0.59 0.58 -15.83
CA LEU A 7 0.63 -0.10 -15.35
C LEU A 7 0.50 -0.49 -13.86
N PHE A 8 -0.49 0.09 -13.17
CA PHE A 8 -0.89 -0.25 -11.82
C PHE A 8 -1.90 -1.39 -11.83
N HIS A 9 -1.41 -2.56 -11.44
CA HIS A 9 -2.23 -3.71 -11.13
C HIS A 9 -2.40 -3.77 -9.61
N LEU A 10 -3.55 -3.32 -9.10
CA LEU A 10 -3.96 -3.47 -7.70
C LEU A 10 -3.79 -4.92 -7.21
N SER A 11 -3.98 -5.90 -8.11
CA SER A 11 -3.79 -7.33 -7.83
C SER A 11 -2.34 -7.73 -7.52
N LEU A 12 -1.35 -7.00 -8.04
CA LEU A 12 0.08 -7.25 -7.80
C LEU A 12 0.58 -6.62 -6.49
N HIS A 13 -0.14 -5.63 -5.97
CA HIS A 13 0.21 -4.92 -4.74
C HIS A 13 -0.35 -5.57 -3.46
N ARG A 14 -0.70 -6.86 -3.44
CA ARG A 14 -1.29 -7.46 -2.23
C ARG A 14 -0.36 -7.39 -1.00
N PRO A 15 -0.79 -6.78 0.11
CA PRO A 15 0.02 -6.75 1.32
C PRO A 15 0.18 -8.16 1.89
N LYS A 16 1.42 -8.51 2.25
CA LYS A 16 1.73 -9.78 2.92
C LYS A 16 1.36 -9.68 4.40
N LEU A 17 0.07 -9.86 4.70
CA LEU A 17 -0.48 -9.85 6.06
C LEU A 17 -0.37 -11.24 6.70
N ILE A 18 -0.25 -11.26 8.03
CA ILE A 18 -0.31 -12.50 8.82
C ILE A 18 -1.65 -12.50 9.55
N MET A 19 -2.51 -13.46 9.24
CA MET A 19 -3.87 -13.56 9.81
C MET A 19 -4.72 -12.26 9.69
N GLY A 20 -4.44 -11.43 8.68
CA GLY A 20 -5.13 -10.16 8.46
C GLY A 20 -4.58 -8.98 9.29
N VAL A 21 -3.40 -9.12 9.88
CA VAL A 21 -2.67 -8.08 10.61
C VAL A 21 -1.32 -7.82 9.95
N GLU A 22 -0.83 -6.58 10.01
CA GLU A 22 0.51 -6.23 9.56
C GLU A 22 1.60 -7.01 10.32
N LYS A 23 2.73 -7.32 9.67
CA LYS A 23 3.80 -8.14 10.26
C LYS A 23 4.40 -7.54 11.53
N SER A 24 4.56 -6.22 11.56
CA SER A 24 5.08 -5.47 12.71
C SER A 24 4.15 -5.60 13.93
N SER A 25 2.86 -5.33 13.73
CA SER A 25 1.81 -5.45 14.73
C SER A 25 1.64 -6.89 15.23
N PHE A 26 1.69 -7.87 14.32
CA PHE A 26 1.67 -9.28 14.68
C PHE A 26 2.89 -9.67 15.54
N GLY A 27 4.08 -9.19 15.18
CA GLY A 27 5.30 -9.40 15.97
C GLY A 27 5.16 -8.85 17.40
N GLY A 28 4.59 -7.65 17.56
CA GLY A 28 4.31 -7.06 18.88
C GLY A 28 3.32 -7.88 19.71
N LEU A 29 2.27 -8.41 19.09
CA LEU A 29 1.29 -9.28 19.76
C LEU A 29 1.91 -10.59 20.22
N VAL A 30 2.72 -11.24 19.38
CA VAL A 30 3.43 -12.47 19.73
C VAL A 30 4.42 -12.21 20.86
N PHE A 31 5.17 -11.10 20.79
CA PHE A 31 6.08 -10.70 21.86
C PHE A 31 5.33 -10.48 23.17
N GLY A 32 4.21 -9.75 23.15
CA GLY A 32 3.37 -9.55 24.34
C GLY A 32 2.83 -10.86 24.91
N ALA A 33 2.42 -11.80 24.05
CA ALA A 33 1.97 -13.12 24.46
C ALA A 33 3.08 -13.93 25.15
N VAL A 34 4.27 -13.98 24.56
CA VAL A 34 5.44 -14.66 25.14
C VAL A 34 5.87 -14.01 26.45
N PHE A 35 5.90 -12.67 26.49
CA PHE A 35 6.22 -11.93 27.71
C PHE A 35 5.21 -12.21 28.83
N SER A 36 3.92 -12.27 28.51
CA SER A 36 2.88 -12.57 29.51
C SER A 36 3.00 -13.98 30.10
N LEU A 37 3.47 -14.96 29.33
CA LEU A 37 3.82 -16.29 29.83
C LEU A 37 4.97 -16.24 30.82
N VAL A 38 6.05 -15.55 30.47
CA VAL A 38 7.24 -15.42 31.34
C VAL A 38 6.90 -14.70 32.64
N ALA A 39 6.08 -13.65 32.57
CA ALA A 39 5.62 -12.87 33.71
C ALA A 39 4.50 -13.56 34.53
N GLN A 40 4.05 -14.76 34.13
CA GLN A 40 2.91 -15.49 34.73
C GLN A 40 1.62 -14.66 34.80
N ALA A 41 1.47 -13.69 33.90
CA ALA A 41 0.36 -12.75 33.88
C ALA A 41 -0.76 -13.27 32.95
N PHE A 42 -1.40 -14.38 33.32
CA PHE A 42 -2.45 -15.01 32.51
C PHE A 42 -3.69 -14.12 32.29
N TRP A 43 -3.90 -13.10 33.12
CA TRP A 43 -4.93 -12.10 32.87
C TRP A 43 -4.66 -11.17 31.68
N ALA A 44 -3.45 -11.19 31.10
CA ALA A 44 -3.15 -10.40 29.91
C ALA A 44 -3.75 -10.99 28.61
N TYR A 45 -4.16 -12.27 28.61
CA TYR A 45 -4.68 -12.92 27.40
C TYR A 45 -5.96 -12.28 26.83
N PRO A 46 -7.01 -11.97 27.62
CA PRO A 46 -8.16 -11.22 27.14
C PRO A 46 -7.78 -9.89 26.49
N LEU A 47 -6.81 -9.18 27.09
CA LEU A 47 -6.32 -7.91 26.58
C LEU A 47 -5.60 -8.09 25.23
N LEU A 48 -4.76 -9.12 25.09
CA LEU A 48 -4.08 -9.46 23.84
C LEU A 48 -5.07 -9.82 22.72
N ILE A 49 -6.18 -10.49 23.04
CA ILE A 49 -7.25 -10.79 22.06
C ILE A 49 -7.91 -9.49 21.58
N ILE A 50 -8.24 -8.58 22.50
CA ILE A 50 -8.80 -7.27 22.16
C ILE A 50 -7.82 -6.50 21.26
N LEU A 51 -6.53 -6.50 21.62
CA LEU A 51 -5.49 -5.82 20.86
C LEU A 51 -5.32 -6.42 19.47
N PHE A 52 -5.46 -7.75 19.32
CA PHE A 52 -5.49 -8.42 18.01
C PHE A 52 -6.68 -7.98 17.15
N VAL A 53 -7.89 -7.90 17.71
CA VAL A 53 -9.08 -7.44 16.99
C VAL A 53 -8.90 -5.99 16.53
N LEU A 54 -8.38 -5.13 17.40
CA LEU A 54 -8.07 -3.73 17.06
C LEU A 54 -7.01 -3.63 15.98
N ALA A 55 -5.90 -4.37 16.10
CA ALA A 55 -4.83 -4.40 15.11
C ALA A 55 -5.36 -4.87 13.74
N ARG A 56 -6.23 -5.89 13.72
CA ARG A 56 -6.90 -6.38 12.51
C ARG A 56 -7.84 -5.34 11.91
N TRP A 57 -8.54 -4.58 12.75
CA TRP A 57 -9.45 -3.54 12.30
C TRP A 57 -8.71 -2.33 11.71
N VAL A 58 -7.62 -1.91 12.34
CA VAL A 58 -6.75 -0.83 11.83
C VAL A 58 -6.07 -1.25 10.53
N THR A 59 -5.52 -2.46 10.47
CA THR A 59 -4.86 -2.98 9.25
C THR A 59 -5.81 -3.00 8.05
N LYS A 60 -7.11 -3.23 8.27
CA LYS A 60 -8.12 -3.18 7.19
C LYS A 60 -8.34 -1.79 6.59
N LYS A 61 -7.95 -0.69 7.25
CA LYS A 61 -8.10 0.68 6.73
C LYS A 61 -6.98 1.11 5.78
N ASP A 62 -5.99 0.25 5.57
CA ASP A 62 -5.00 0.16 4.49
C ASP A 62 -4.33 1.47 4.02
N ASP A 63 -3.07 1.63 4.41
CA ASP A 63 -2.15 2.64 3.87
C ASP A 63 -1.92 2.51 2.35
N GLN A 64 -2.21 1.34 1.75
CA GLN A 64 -2.08 1.18 0.31
C GLN A 64 -3.10 1.97 -0.47
N PHE A 65 -4.31 2.18 0.03
CA PHE A 65 -5.27 3.03 -0.67
C PHE A 65 -4.71 4.44 -0.80
N VAL A 66 -4.18 4.99 0.30
CA VAL A 66 -3.58 6.33 0.33
C VAL A 66 -2.31 6.37 -0.53
N GLY A 67 -1.44 5.36 -0.44
CA GLY A 67 -0.21 5.29 -1.24
C GLY A 67 -0.47 5.14 -2.74
N VAL A 68 -1.46 4.34 -3.14
CA VAL A 68 -1.89 4.19 -4.54
C VAL A 68 -2.58 5.46 -5.02
N LEU A 69 -3.45 6.05 -4.20
CA LEU A 69 -4.11 7.32 -4.51
C LEU A 69 -3.08 8.44 -4.69
N LEU A 70 -2.10 8.56 -3.80
CA LEU A 70 -1.02 9.56 -3.90
C LEU A 70 -0.17 9.35 -5.15
N LYS A 71 0.14 8.09 -5.51
CA LYS A 71 0.86 7.79 -6.76
C LYS A 71 0.02 8.11 -7.99
N TYR A 72 -1.27 7.77 -7.97
CA TYR A 72 -2.22 8.08 -9.04
C TYR A 72 -2.40 9.59 -9.23
N LEU A 73 -2.57 10.34 -8.14
CA LEU A 73 -2.62 11.81 -8.15
C LEU A 73 -1.31 12.40 -8.65
N ASN A 74 -0.17 11.83 -8.25
CA ASN A 74 1.11 12.25 -8.79
C ASN A 74 1.21 11.98 -10.29
N GLU A 75 0.59 10.94 -10.84
CA GLU A 75 0.63 10.55 -12.25
C GLU A 75 -0.32 11.32 -13.17
N GLU A 76 -1.01 12.37 -12.70
CA GLU A 76 -1.89 13.22 -13.50
C GLU A 76 -1.20 13.72 -14.80
N HIS A 77 0.09 14.04 -14.71
CA HIS A 77 0.94 14.49 -15.83
C HIS A 77 1.19 13.46 -16.93
N VAL A 78 0.91 12.16 -16.69
CA VAL A 78 1.04 11.10 -17.69
C VAL A 78 -0.09 11.20 -18.73
N TYR A 79 -1.26 11.70 -18.32
CA TYR A 79 -2.45 11.82 -19.16
C TYR A 79 -2.64 13.20 -19.79
N ASP A 80 -1.80 14.18 -19.43
CA ASP A 80 -1.80 15.50 -20.04
C ASP A 80 -1.49 15.40 -21.55
N ALA A 81 -2.39 15.98 -22.35
CA ALA A 81 -2.30 16.01 -23.81
C ALA A 81 -1.10 16.81 -24.30
N LEU A 82 -0.71 17.86 -23.57
CA LEU A 82 0.46 18.68 -23.84
C LEU A 82 1.68 18.18 -23.06
N PRO A 83 2.75 17.75 -23.72
CA PRO A 83 3.96 17.29 -23.05
C PRO A 83 4.72 18.46 -22.42
N ARG A 84 5.11 18.31 -21.14
CA ARG A 84 6.04 19.26 -20.49
C ARG A 84 7.44 19.13 -21.07
N PRO A 85 8.27 20.18 -21.03
CA PRO A 85 9.63 20.15 -21.60
C PRO A 85 10.51 19.01 -21.05
N SER A 86 10.29 18.60 -19.80
CA SER A 86 11.03 17.53 -19.12
C SER A 86 10.71 16.11 -19.63
N ASP A 87 9.51 15.89 -20.17
CA ASP A 87 8.98 14.55 -20.46
C ASP A 87 8.92 14.25 -21.96
N PHE A 88 9.18 15.27 -22.78
CA PHE A 88 9.05 15.25 -24.23
C PHE A 88 9.81 14.11 -24.92
N GLN A 89 11.01 13.76 -24.43
CA GLN A 89 11.84 12.70 -25.00
C GLN A 89 11.55 11.31 -24.43
N LYS A 90 11.04 11.25 -23.19
CA LYS A 90 10.75 10.00 -22.47
C LYS A 90 9.42 9.37 -22.90
N ARG A 91 8.53 10.14 -23.53
CA ARG A 91 7.24 9.64 -24.02
C ARG A 91 7.39 8.61 -25.16
N PRO A 92 6.43 7.68 -25.30
CA PRO A 92 6.39 6.73 -26.41
C PRO A 92 6.05 7.41 -27.74
N LYS A 93 6.45 6.78 -28.86
CA LYS A 93 6.24 7.31 -30.22
C LYS A 93 4.74 7.50 -30.49
N GLY A 94 4.35 8.66 -31.04
CA GLY A 94 2.96 9.00 -31.37
C GLY A 94 2.16 9.73 -30.28
N TRP A 95 2.76 10.04 -29.12
CA TRP A 95 2.12 10.74 -28.00
C TRP A 95 2.87 12.02 -27.62
N GLY A 96 3.14 12.88 -28.61
CA GLY A 96 3.88 14.13 -28.42
C GLY A 96 5.40 14.00 -28.42
N LYS A 97 5.95 12.78 -28.56
CA LYS A 97 7.39 12.55 -28.73
C LYS A 97 7.86 13.10 -30.07
N GLY A 98 8.66 14.17 -30.05
CA GLY A 98 9.26 14.77 -31.24
C GLY A 98 8.37 15.75 -31.99
N LEU A 99 7.33 16.30 -31.35
CA LEU A 99 6.62 17.45 -31.91
C LEU A 99 7.59 18.66 -32.00
N PRO A 100 7.56 19.46 -33.07
CA PRO A 100 8.31 20.71 -33.13
C PRO A 100 7.79 21.68 -32.06
N ARG A 101 8.70 22.47 -31.46
CA ARG A 101 8.37 23.54 -30.51
C ARG A 101 7.65 24.68 -31.19
#